data_AF-A0A939VF05-F1
#
_entry.id   AF-A0A939VF05-F1
#
_cell.length_a   1.000
_cell.length_b   1.000
_cell.length_c   1.000
_cell.angle_alpha   90.00
_cell.angle_beta   90.00
_cell.angle_gamma   90.00
#
_symmetry.space_group_name_H-M   'P 1'
#
loop_
_entity.id
_entity.type
_entity.pdbx_description
1 polymer ?
#
loop_
_entity_poly.entity_id
_entity_poly.type
_entity_poly.pdbx_seq_one_letter_code
_entity_poly.pdbx_strand_id
1 'polypeptide(L)' 'MPLRIPDRLPAIELLKQENIFVMDNSRATTQDIRPLRIVILNLMPLK' A
#
# COMPACT_ATOMS: atom_id res chain seq x y z
N MET A 1 -2.22 -2.07 0.09
CA MET A 1 -1.47 -2.60 1.26
C MET A 1 -0.11 -3.06 0.78
N PRO A 2 0.94 -2.92 1.60
CA PRO A 2 2.27 -3.42 1.27
C PRO A 2 2.31 -4.95 1.28
N LEU A 3 3.26 -5.54 0.54
CA LEU A 3 3.50 -6.97 0.55
C LEU A 3 4.17 -7.37 1.87
N ARG A 4 3.61 -8.38 2.56
CA ARG A 4 4.10 -8.92 3.82
C ARG A 4 5.10 -10.05 3.53
N ILE A 5 6.39 -9.83 3.75
CA ILE A 5 7.45 -10.84 3.56
C ILE A 5 8.41 -10.88 4.76
N PRO A 6 9.09 -12.01 5.02
CA PRO A 6 10.07 -12.12 6.09
C PRO A 6 11.26 -11.17 5.87
N ASP A 7 11.77 -10.57 6.96
CA ASP A 7 12.80 -9.50 6.93
C ASP A 7 14.14 -9.91 6.33
N ARG A 8 14.38 -11.23 6.18
CA ARG A 8 15.63 -11.79 5.63
C ARG A 8 15.50 -12.27 4.20
N LEU A 9 14.41 -11.93 3.50
CA LEU A 9 14.26 -12.32 2.11
C LEU A 9 15.13 -11.42 1.22
N PRO A 10 16.10 -11.96 0.45
CA PRO A 10 16.97 -11.16 -0.43
C PRO A 10 16.18 -10.40 -1.50
N ALA A 11 14.96 -10.86 -1.81
CA ALA A 11 14.05 -10.18 -2.73
C ALA A 11 13.56 -8.81 -2.23
N ILE A 12 13.75 -8.43 -0.96
CA ILE A 12 13.35 -7.10 -0.46
C ILE A 12 14.06 -5.98 -1.24
N GLU A 13 15.35 -6.15 -1.56
CA GLU A 13 16.12 -5.14 -2.28
C GLU A 13 15.68 -5.03 -3.74
N LEU A 14 15.42 -6.15 -4.39
CA LEU A 14 14.88 -6.21 -5.76
C LEU A 14 13.50 -5.55 -5.84
N LEU A 15 12.60 -5.88 -4.93
CA LEU A 15 11.23 -5.33 -4.90
C LEU A 15 11.24 -3.80 -4.63
N LYS A 16 12.17 -3.31 -3.80
CA LYS A 16 12.35 -1.87 -3.59
C LYS A 16 12.81 -1.14 -4.86
N GLN A 17 13.67 -1.77 -5.68
CA GLN A 17 14.08 -1.20 -6.97
C GLN A 17 12.93 -1.08 -7.96
N GLU A 18 11.94 -1.99 -7.88
CA GLU A 18 10.74 -1.99 -8.72
C GLU A 18 9.60 -1.09 -8.19
N ASN A 19 9.86 -0.24 -7.19
CA ASN A 19 8.85 0.57 -6.47
C ASN A 19 7.74 -0.24 -5.77
N ILE A 20 8.00 -1.52 -5.48
CA ILE A 20 7.08 -2.36 -4.73
C ILE A 20 7.31 -2.13 -3.23
N PHE A 21 6.29 -1.58 -2.56
CA PHE A 21 6.33 -1.33 -1.14
C PHE A 21 6.23 -2.64 -0.35
N VAL A 22 7.35 -3.01 0.26
CA VAL A 22 7.45 -4.14 1.18
C VAL A 22 7.32 -3.65 2.62
N MET A 23 6.61 -4.40 3.47
CA MET A 23 6.48 -4.13 4.89
C MET A 23 6.81 -5.37 5.73
N ASP A 24 7.54 -5.14 6.82
CA ASP A 24 7.80 -6.14 7.86
C ASP A 24 6.47 -6.61 8.49
N ASN A 25 6.40 -7.91 8.78
CA ASN A 25 5.34 -8.58 9.51
C ASN A 25 4.90 -7.83 10.77
N SER A 26 5.86 -7.33 11.56
CA SER A 26 5.60 -6.63 12.82
C SER A 26 4.78 -5.34 12.60
N ARG A 27 5.11 -4.61 11.53
CA ARG A 27 4.51 -3.34 11.15
C ARG A 27 3.20 -3.54 10.39
N ALA A 28 3.04 -4.66 9.68
CA ALA A 28 1.80 -5.05 9.02
C ALA A 28 0.66 -5.31 10.04
N THR A 29 0.96 -5.93 11.18
CA THR A 29 -0.04 -6.24 12.22
C THR A 29 -0.58 -5.01 12.95
N THR A 30 0.19 -3.92 12.99
CA THR A 30 -0.22 -2.67 13.64
C THR A 30 -0.94 -1.70 12.69
N GLN A 31 -1.19 -2.10 11.44
CA GLN A 31 -1.84 -1.20 10.49
C GLN A 31 -3.30 -0.97 10.86
N ASP A 32 -3.61 0.28 11.23
CA ASP A 32 -4.97 0.74 11.39
C ASP A 32 -5.58 1.04 10.00
N ILE A 33 -6.32 0.07 9.46
CA ILE A 33 -7.04 0.21 8.19
C ILE A 33 -8.38 0.86 8.50
N ARG A 34 -8.54 2.11 8.07
CA ARG A 34 -9.76 2.90 8.25
C ARG A 34 -10.49 3.19 6.93
N PRO A 35 -11.82 3.35 6.96
CA PRO A 35 -12.60 3.70 5.78
C PRO A 35 -12.12 5.02 5.15
N LEU A 36 -11.97 5.03 3.83
CA LEU A 36 -11.69 6.26 3.10
C LEU A 36 -12.96 7.09 2.96
N ARG A 37 -12.89 8.38 3.26
CA ARG A 37 -13.93 9.36 2.97
C ARG A 37 -13.50 10.12 1.71
N ILE A 38 -14.07 9.76 0.57
CA ILE A 38 -13.76 10.36 -0.73
C ILE A 38 -14.96 11.18 -1.18
N VAL A 39 -14.70 12.41 -1.60
CA VAL A 39 -15.71 13.29 -2.24
C VAL A 39 -15.31 13.47 -3.69
N ILE A 40 -16.27 13.31 -4.60
CA ILE A 40 -16.10 13.63 -6.02
C ILE A 40 -17.06 14.77 -6.33
N LEU A 41 -16.51 15.93 -6.64
CA LEU A 41 -17.27 17.05 -7.22
C LEU A 41 -17.22 16.90 -8.74
N ASN A 42 -18.23 16.27 -9.32
CA ASN A 42 -18.35 16.15 -10.77
C ASN A 42 -19.08 17.38 -11.34
N LEU A 43 -18.39 18.18 -12.14
CA LEU A 43 -18.93 19.37 -12.82
C LEU A 43 -19.13 19.15 -14.32
N MET A 44 -19.00 17.91 -14.82
CA MET A 44 -19.25 17.65 -16.23
C MET A 44 -20.74 17.81 -16.56
N PRO A 45 -21.08 18.50 -17.65
CA PRO A 45 -22.45 18.50 -18.16
C PRO A 45 -22.80 17.08 -18.62
N LEU A 46 -23.95 16.58 -18.17
CA LEU A 46 -24.57 15.40 -18.78
C LEU A 46 -25.09 15.83 -20.15
N LYS A 47 -24.61 15.18 -21.22
CA LYS A 47 -25.17 15.32 -22.55
C LYS A 47 -26.52 14.64 -22.64
#